data_AF-A0A077D8Q3-F1
#
_entry.id   AF-A0A077D8Q3-F1
#
_cell.length_a   1.000
_cell.length_b   1.000
_cell.length_c   1.000
_cell.angle_alpha   90.00
_cell.angle_beta   90.00
_cell.angle_gamma   90.00
#
_symmetry.space_group_name_H-M   'P 1'
#
loop_
_entity.id
_entity.type
_entity.pdbx_description
1 polymer ?
#
loop_
_entity_poly.entity_id
_entity_poly.type
_entity_poly.pdbx_seq_one_letter_code
_entity_poly.pdbx_strand_id
1 'polypeptide(L)'
;MAGSLAASAFFPGPGASPAASAKTSKNLAGELPDNLSVRGIVATPNAPSGNMQVKAQAQAFPKVNGTKVNLKNASPDTEEVIPYIAPKTFYNQLPDWSMLLAAVTTIFLAAEKQLTLLDWKPKKPDMLVDTFGFGRIIQDGLVFRQNFWIRSYEIGADRTASIETLMNHLQETALNHVKTAGLLGDGFGATPEMSKRNLIWVVSKIQLLVEQYPSWGDTVQVDTWVAAAGKNGMRRDWHVRDENSGRTILRATSVWVMMNKNTRRLSKMPDEVRAEIGPYFNGRSAITDEQSEKLAKPGSAPDGGTMKQQFIRKGLTPRWGDLDVNQHVNNVKYIGWILESAPISILEQHELASMTLDYRKECGRDSVLQSLTTVAGERMDGHAGDSTIQCQHLLQLESGADIVKAHTEWRPKRARGEGSFGGFPAENA
;
A
#
# COMPACT_ATOMS: atom_id res chain seq x y z
N MET A 1 -26.96 -25.39 -27.99
CA MET A 1 -25.64 -25.81 -28.52
C MET A 1 -24.71 -24.62 -28.47
N ALA A 2 -23.50 -24.64 -27.96
CA ALA A 2 -22.74 -25.48 -27.03
C ALA A 2 -21.43 -24.70 -26.83
N GLY A 3 -20.83 -24.71 -25.63
CA GLY A 3 -19.44 -24.26 -25.46
C GLY A 3 -19.18 -23.40 -24.23
N SER A 4 -19.37 -23.99 -23.04
CA SER A 4 -18.73 -23.55 -21.80
C SER A 4 -17.22 -23.85 -21.87
N LEU A 5 -16.37 -22.93 -21.43
CA LEU A 5 -14.97 -23.22 -21.11
C LEU A 5 -14.70 -22.81 -19.66
N ALA A 6 -14.85 -23.80 -18.78
CA ALA A 6 -14.34 -23.82 -17.44
C ALA A 6 -12.81 -23.97 -17.47
N ALA A 7 -12.09 -23.10 -16.75
CA ALA A 7 -10.68 -23.29 -16.45
C ALA A 7 -10.56 -24.01 -15.10
N SER A 8 -10.27 -25.31 -15.14
CA SER A 8 -9.95 -26.14 -13.99
C SER A 8 -8.48 -25.94 -13.59
N ALA A 9 -8.25 -25.44 -12.38
CA ALA A 9 -6.94 -25.47 -11.74
C ALA A 9 -6.79 -26.82 -11.01
N PHE A 10 -5.83 -27.62 -11.44
CA PHE A 10 -5.45 -28.87 -10.79
C PHE A 10 -4.68 -28.58 -9.50
N PHE A 11 -5.19 -29.07 -8.37
CA PHE A 11 -4.44 -29.25 -7.13
C PHE A 11 -3.68 -30.58 -7.16
N PRO A 12 -2.42 -30.66 -6.74
CA PRO A 12 -1.83 -31.90 -6.29
C PRO A 12 -2.02 -32.07 -4.77
N GLY A 13 -2.78 -33.10 -4.38
CA GLY A 13 -2.84 -33.67 -3.03
C GLY A 13 -1.91 -34.89 -2.87
N PRO A 14 -1.87 -35.53 -1.69
CA PRO A 14 -0.63 -35.79 -0.94
C PRO A 14 0.01 -37.16 -1.19
N GLY A 15 1.34 -37.23 -1.07
CA GLY A 15 2.14 -38.46 -1.17
C GLY A 15 3.21 -38.54 -0.07
N ALA A 16 3.35 -39.73 0.51
CA ALA A 16 3.93 -40.01 1.82
C ALA A 16 5.45 -39.88 1.97
N SER A 17 5.87 -39.66 3.24
CA SER A 17 7.24 -39.86 3.76
C SER A 17 7.75 -41.29 3.58
N PRO A 18 9.08 -41.47 3.71
CA PRO A 18 9.57 -42.42 4.70
C PRO A 18 10.65 -41.85 5.61
N ALA A 19 10.66 -42.36 6.85
CA ALA A 19 11.56 -42.01 7.92
C ALA A 19 12.85 -42.86 7.92
N ALA A 20 13.79 -42.39 8.76
CA ALA A 20 14.90 -43.08 9.41
C ALA A 20 16.25 -43.18 8.68
N SER A 21 17.28 -42.49 9.22
CA SER A 21 18.23 -43.16 10.11
C SER A 21 19.13 -42.15 10.85
N ALA A 22 19.34 -42.41 12.12
CA ALA A 22 20.20 -41.68 13.04
C ALA A 22 21.69 -41.93 12.75
N LYS A 23 22.54 -40.96 13.09
CA LYS A 23 23.84 -41.23 13.73
C LYS A 23 24.35 -40.01 14.48
N THR A 24 24.44 -40.22 15.79
CA THR A 24 25.17 -39.49 16.82
C THR A 24 26.68 -39.59 16.59
N SER A 25 27.42 -38.49 16.77
CA SER A 25 28.82 -38.55 17.24
C SER A 25 29.18 -37.30 18.03
N LYS A 26 29.74 -37.54 19.22
CA LYS A 26 30.17 -36.62 20.26
C LYS A 26 31.40 -35.79 19.87
N ASN A 27 31.47 -34.59 20.49
CA ASN A 27 32.60 -33.85 21.06
C ASN A 27 34.03 -34.14 20.55
N LEU A 28 34.74 -33.08 20.16
CA LEU A 28 36.05 -32.77 20.77
C LEU A 28 36.40 -31.28 20.62
N ALA A 29 37.04 -30.76 21.66
CA ALA A 29 37.49 -29.38 21.84
C ALA A 29 38.75 -29.04 21.02
N GLY A 30 39.04 -27.75 20.84
CA GLY A 30 40.35 -27.27 20.38
C GLY A 30 40.35 -25.86 19.78
N GLU A 31 40.56 -24.87 20.65
CA GLU A 31 41.39 -23.66 20.52
C GLU A 31 41.57 -22.91 19.17
N LEU A 32 41.25 -21.60 19.23
CA LEU A 32 41.89 -20.48 18.49
C LEU A 32 43.40 -20.38 18.85
N PRO A 33 44.29 -19.68 18.09
CA PRO A 33 44.09 -18.32 17.52
C PRO A 33 44.69 -18.19 16.08
N ASP A 34 44.71 -17.09 15.33
CA ASP A 34 45.10 -15.73 15.67
C ASP A 34 44.82 -14.74 14.51
N ASN A 35 44.82 -13.46 14.89
CA ASN A 35 44.75 -12.20 14.18
C ASN A 35 45.24 -12.10 12.72
N LEU A 36 44.56 -11.27 11.91
CA LEU A 36 45.20 -10.33 10.98
C LEU A 36 44.29 -9.10 10.74
N SER A 37 44.72 -7.97 11.30
CA SER A 37 44.25 -6.62 10.99
C SER A 37 45.28 -5.93 10.12
N VAL A 38 44.86 -5.27 9.03
CA VAL A 38 45.68 -4.25 8.35
C VAL A 38 44.78 -3.12 7.83
N ARG A 39 45.12 -1.91 8.27
CA ARG A 39 44.90 -0.55 7.70
C ARG A 39 44.50 -0.53 6.22
N GLY A 40 43.56 0.30 5.76
CA GLY A 40 43.46 1.74 5.98
C GLY A 40 44.14 2.50 4.83
N ILE A 41 43.37 2.96 3.83
CA ILE A 41 43.82 3.99 2.87
C ILE A 41 42.70 5.02 2.69
N VAL A 42 43.03 6.24 3.11
CA VAL A 42 42.33 7.50 2.85
C VAL A 42 42.83 8.04 1.50
N ALA A 43 41.93 8.57 0.66
CA ALA A 43 42.30 9.45 -0.44
C ALA A 43 41.34 10.65 -0.48
N THR A 44 41.90 11.85 -0.38
CA THR A 44 41.27 13.16 -0.61
C THR A 44 41.60 13.67 -2.02
N PRO A 45 40.86 14.68 -2.53
CA PRO A 45 40.59 14.84 -3.96
C PRO A 45 41.53 15.82 -4.67
N ASN A 46 41.66 15.69 -5.99
CA ASN A 46 42.14 16.74 -6.88
C ASN A 46 41.38 16.71 -8.22
N ALA A 47 40.85 17.87 -8.61
CA ALA A 47 40.45 18.27 -9.96
C ALA A 47 41.35 19.46 -10.38
N PRO A 48 41.28 20.10 -11.57
CA PRO A 48 40.40 19.87 -12.73
C PRO A 48 41.09 19.98 -14.12
N SER A 49 40.42 19.52 -15.17
CA SER A 49 40.42 20.02 -16.58
C SER A 49 39.48 19.08 -17.36
N GLY A 50 38.72 19.43 -18.40
CA GLY A 50 38.60 20.61 -19.24
C GLY A 50 37.33 20.43 -20.10
N ASN A 51 36.86 21.52 -20.71
CA ASN A 51 35.60 21.62 -21.45
C ASN A 51 35.46 20.58 -22.58
N MET A 52 34.30 19.90 -22.66
CA MET A 52 33.85 19.21 -23.87
C MET A 52 32.46 19.70 -24.27
N GLN A 53 32.43 20.44 -25.39
CA GLN A 53 31.21 20.83 -26.10
C GLN A 53 30.70 19.64 -26.91
N VAL A 54 29.41 19.31 -26.76
CA VAL A 54 28.71 18.30 -27.56
C VAL A 54 28.11 18.98 -28.79
N LYS A 55 28.57 18.61 -29.98
CA LYS A 55 28.04 19.09 -31.27
C LYS A 55 27.21 17.97 -31.90
N ALA A 56 25.92 18.22 -32.08
CA ALA A 56 25.00 17.35 -32.81
C ALA A 56 25.28 17.46 -34.33
N GLN A 57 25.35 16.31 -35.01
CA GLN A 57 25.27 16.24 -36.47
C GLN A 57 24.36 15.08 -36.88
N ALA A 58 23.20 15.44 -37.44
CA ALA A 58 22.33 14.58 -38.22
C ALA A 58 22.78 14.65 -39.68
N GLN A 59 22.92 13.50 -40.35
CA GLN A 59 23.01 13.45 -41.80
C GLN A 59 22.20 12.27 -42.37
N ALA A 60 21.48 12.59 -43.43
CA ALA A 60 20.44 11.80 -44.09
C ALA A 60 20.99 10.90 -45.22
N PHE A 61 20.21 9.87 -45.55
CA PHE A 61 20.41 8.93 -46.66
C PHE A 61 20.39 9.58 -48.06
N PRO A 62 21.07 8.96 -49.04
CA PRO A 62 20.63 9.03 -50.44
C PRO A 62 20.17 7.65 -50.97
N LYS A 63 19.19 7.72 -51.87
CA LYS A 63 18.52 6.64 -52.60
C LYS A 63 18.94 6.71 -54.09
N VAL A 64 18.61 5.67 -54.87
CA VAL A 64 18.61 5.59 -56.37
C VAL A 64 19.94 5.01 -56.93
N ASN A 65 20.02 4.00 -57.83
CA ASN A 65 19.16 3.54 -58.92
C ASN A 65 19.42 2.04 -59.25
N GLY A 66 18.43 1.34 -59.81
CA GLY A 66 18.56 -0.04 -60.28
C GLY A 66 18.97 -0.15 -61.76
N THR A 67 19.55 -1.28 -62.15
CA THR A 67 19.58 -1.72 -63.57
C THR A 67 19.59 -3.25 -63.64
N LYS A 68 18.61 -3.81 -64.36
CA LYS A 68 18.48 -5.23 -64.74
C LYS A 68 19.44 -5.55 -65.88
N VAL A 69 20.07 -6.72 -65.86
CA VAL A 69 20.33 -7.51 -67.09
C VAL A 69 20.18 -8.99 -66.73
N ASN A 70 19.49 -9.73 -67.60
CA ASN A 70 19.06 -11.11 -67.42
C ASN A 70 19.77 -12.03 -68.45
N LEU A 71 19.97 -13.28 -68.04
CA LEU A 71 20.14 -14.52 -68.80
C LEU A 71 21.36 -14.77 -69.73
N LYS A 72 22.07 -15.87 -69.43
CA LYS A 72 22.24 -17.00 -70.37
C LYS A 72 22.62 -18.30 -69.64
N ASN A 73 21.94 -19.39 -70.03
CA ASN A 73 22.09 -20.77 -69.57
C ASN A 73 23.30 -21.47 -70.20
N ALA A 74 23.95 -22.36 -69.45
CA ALA A 74 24.48 -23.65 -69.93
C ALA A 74 24.87 -24.54 -68.73
N SER A 75 24.40 -25.78 -68.73
CA SER A 75 24.77 -26.92 -67.86
C SER A 75 25.60 -27.93 -68.68
N PRO A 76 26.00 -29.11 -68.16
CA PRO A 76 26.21 -29.56 -66.77
C PRO A 76 27.66 -30.07 -66.55
N ASP A 77 28.08 -30.32 -65.31
CA ASP A 77 28.79 -31.57 -64.99
C ASP A 77 28.91 -31.77 -63.46
N THR A 78 28.97 -33.04 -63.14
CA THR A 78 28.58 -33.72 -61.90
C THR A 78 29.65 -33.62 -60.82
N GLU A 79 29.29 -33.20 -59.60
CA GLU A 79 29.97 -33.64 -58.38
C GLU A 79 28.99 -33.55 -57.19
N GLU A 80 28.74 -34.70 -56.57
CA GLU A 80 27.90 -34.84 -55.38
C GLU A 80 28.57 -34.16 -54.18
N VAL A 81 27.93 -33.12 -53.65
CA VAL A 81 28.22 -32.59 -52.31
C VAL A 81 26.91 -32.48 -51.55
N ILE A 82 26.84 -33.26 -50.46
CA ILE A 82 25.75 -33.33 -49.49
C ILE A 82 25.43 -31.91 -48.95
N PRO A 83 24.22 -31.36 -49.09
CA PRO A 83 23.89 -30.07 -48.49
C PRO A 83 23.44 -30.26 -47.04
N TYR A 84 24.24 -29.71 -46.12
CA TYR A 84 23.83 -29.41 -44.75
C TYR A 84 22.53 -28.59 -44.77
N ILE A 85 21.43 -29.16 -44.27
CA ILE A 85 20.20 -28.42 -43.98
C ILE A 85 20.45 -27.65 -42.67
N ALA A 86 20.69 -26.33 -42.77
CA ALA A 86 20.58 -25.46 -41.62
C ALA A 86 19.12 -25.45 -41.12
N PRO A 87 18.84 -25.62 -39.82
CA PRO A 87 17.46 -25.60 -39.32
C PRO A 87 16.89 -24.19 -39.47
N LYS A 88 15.72 -24.09 -40.13
CA LYS A 88 14.93 -22.86 -40.23
C LYS A 88 14.61 -22.36 -38.82
N THR A 89 15.03 -21.15 -38.50
CA THR A 89 14.71 -20.51 -37.22
C THR A 89 13.21 -20.21 -37.15
N PHE A 90 12.66 -20.35 -35.94
CA PHE A 90 11.26 -20.23 -35.53
C PHE A 90 10.54 -18.91 -35.94
N TYR A 91 11.27 -17.96 -36.55
CA TYR A 91 10.79 -16.62 -36.90
C TYR A 91 9.87 -16.58 -38.14
N ASN A 92 9.88 -17.60 -39.00
CA ASN A 92 9.09 -17.61 -40.24
C ASN A 92 7.74 -18.36 -40.13
N GLN A 93 7.25 -18.62 -38.90
CA GLN A 93 5.99 -19.33 -38.66
C GLN A 93 5.00 -18.58 -37.77
N LEU A 94 5.19 -17.28 -37.53
CA LEU A 94 4.21 -16.49 -36.79
C LEU A 94 3.05 -16.08 -37.72
N PRO A 95 1.78 -16.20 -37.29
CA PRO A 95 0.63 -15.69 -38.02
C PRO A 95 0.80 -14.19 -38.30
N ASP A 96 0.32 -13.72 -39.44
CA ASP A 96 0.36 -12.31 -39.78
C ASP A 96 -0.58 -11.51 -38.84
N TRP A 97 0.01 -10.90 -37.81
CA TRP A 97 -0.69 -10.07 -36.81
C TRP A 97 -1.15 -8.71 -37.38
N SER A 98 -0.83 -8.40 -38.65
CA SER A 98 -1.21 -7.14 -39.29
C SER A 98 -2.73 -6.94 -39.34
N MET A 99 -3.51 -8.02 -39.52
CA MET A 99 -4.97 -7.95 -39.46
C MET A 99 -5.51 -7.60 -38.07
N LEU A 100 -4.86 -8.10 -37.01
CA LEU A 100 -5.24 -7.78 -35.63
C LEU A 100 -4.88 -6.34 -35.29
N LEU A 101 -3.71 -5.86 -35.73
CA LEU A 101 -3.32 -4.45 -35.57
C LEU A 101 -4.26 -3.50 -36.35
N ALA A 102 -4.65 -3.90 -37.57
CA ALA A 102 -5.61 -3.16 -38.39
C ALA A 102 -7.01 -3.13 -37.76
N ALA A 103 -7.47 -4.24 -37.18
CA ALA A 103 -8.75 -4.29 -36.47
C ALA A 103 -8.75 -3.40 -35.24
N VAL A 104 -7.70 -3.44 -34.42
CA VAL A 104 -7.57 -2.59 -33.22
C VAL A 104 -7.53 -1.12 -33.60
N THR A 105 -6.71 -0.73 -34.59
CA THR A 105 -6.65 0.66 -35.06
C THR A 105 -7.98 1.15 -35.65
N THR A 106 -8.72 0.28 -36.34
CA THR A 106 -10.06 0.62 -36.87
C THR A 106 -11.07 0.82 -35.73
N ILE A 107 -11.01 0.00 -34.68
CA ILE A 107 -11.86 0.16 -33.49
C ILE A 107 -11.53 1.47 -32.77
N PHE A 108 -10.26 1.82 -32.61
CA PHE A 108 -9.83 3.09 -32.01
C PHE A 108 -10.29 4.30 -32.84
N LEU A 109 -10.13 4.27 -34.17
CA LEU A 109 -10.62 5.35 -35.05
C LEU A 109 -12.15 5.47 -35.04
N ALA A 110 -12.87 4.35 -34.96
CA ALA A 110 -14.33 4.36 -34.87
C ALA A 110 -14.81 4.91 -33.52
N ALA A 111 -14.14 4.57 -32.43
CA ALA A 111 -14.39 5.10 -31.09
C ALA A 111 -14.09 6.61 -31.02
N GLU A 112 -12.99 7.06 -31.64
CA GLU A 112 -12.62 8.48 -31.72
C GLU A 112 -13.66 9.27 -32.53
N LYS A 113 -14.13 8.73 -33.67
CA LYS A 113 -15.24 9.34 -34.44
C LYS A 113 -16.57 9.39 -33.68
N GLN A 114 -16.90 8.35 -32.91
CA GLN A 114 -18.09 8.38 -32.04
C GLN A 114 -17.94 9.40 -30.91
N LEU A 115 -16.74 9.56 -30.35
CA LEU A 115 -16.46 10.56 -29.30
C LEU A 115 -16.61 12.00 -29.83
N THR A 116 -16.25 12.25 -31.09
CA THR A 116 -16.40 13.58 -31.73
C THR A 116 -17.83 13.93 -32.16
N LEU A 117 -18.75 12.95 -32.20
CA LEU A 117 -20.16 13.12 -32.59
C LEU A 117 -21.11 13.21 -31.39
N LEU A 118 -20.62 12.97 -30.18
CA LEU A 118 -21.35 13.24 -28.95
C LEU A 118 -21.22 14.73 -28.63
N ASP A 119 -22.20 15.52 -29.10
CA ASP A 119 -22.48 16.86 -28.56
C ASP A 119 -22.88 16.72 -27.08
N TRP A 120 -21.88 16.61 -26.23
CA TRP A 120 -22.03 16.53 -24.79
C TRP A 120 -22.40 17.92 -24.28
N LYS A 121 -23.70 18.21 -24.20
CA LYS A 121 -24.18 19.33 -23.37
C LYS A 121 -23.67 19.07 -21.94
N PRO A 122 -22.82 19.94 -21.35
CA PRO A 122 -22.28 19.70 -20.03
C PRO A 122 -23.41 19.79 -19.01
N LYS A 123 -23.97 18.63 -18.64
CA LYS A 123 -24.62 18.49 -17.33
C LYS A 123 -23.55 18.78 -16.28
N LYS A 124 -23.92 19.62 -15.30
CA LYS A 124 -23.08 20.24 -14.27
C LYS A 124 -21.76 19.46 -13.98
N PRO A 125 -20.60 20.15 -13.93
CA PRO A 125 -19.30 19.53 -13.70
C PRO A 125 -19.26 18.65 -12.43
N ASP A 126 -20.08 18.95 -11.42
CA ASP A 126 -20.17 18.20 -10.16
C ASP A 126 -20.60 16.73 -10.32
N MET A 127 -21.38 16.37 -11.34
CA MET A 127 -21.88 15.00 -11.52
C MET A 127 -20.84 14.06 -12.16
N LEU A 128 -19.99 14.59 -13.04
CA LEU A 128 -18.97 13.79 -13.74
C LEU A 128 -17.79 13.44 -12.83
N VAL A 129 -17.41 14.35 -11.93
CA VAL A 129 -16.29 14.14 -11.01
C VAL A 129 -16.56 13.01 -10.01
N ASP A 130 -17.82 12.86 -9.58
CA ASP A 130 -18.22 11.78 -8.66
C ASP A 130 -18.23 10.40 -9.34
N THR A 131 -18.59 10.35 -10.64
CA THR A 131 -18.73 9.09 -11.40
C THR A 131 -17.40 8.37 -11.62
N PHE A 132 -16.28 9.09 -11.67
CA PHE A 132 -14.96 8.52 -11.89
C PHE A 132 -14.10 8.39 -10.61
N GLY A 133 -14.65 8.72 -9.43
CA GLY A 133 -13.94 8.54 -8.16
C GLY A 133 -12.76 9.49 -7.93
N PHE A 134 -12.68 10.62 -8.66
CA PHE A 134 -11.57 11.58 -8.54
C PHE A 134 -11.60 12.40 -7.24
N GLY A 135 -12.68 12.27 -6.46
CA GLY A 135 -12.89 13.02 -5.23
C GLY A 135 -13.16 14.50 -5.49
N ARG A 136 -13.68 15.21 -4.48
CA ARG A 136 -14.04 16.63 -4.56
C ARG A 136 -13.88 17.32 -3.23
N ILE A 137 -13.66 18.62 -3.27
CA ILE A 137 -13.72 19.46 -2.06
C ILE A 137 -15.16 19.92 -1.87
N ILE A 138 -15.66 19.82 -0.63
CA ILE A 138 -16.99 20.19 -0.17
C ILE A 138 -16.87 21.09 1.07
N GLN A 139 -18.00 21.63 1.55
CA GLN A 139 -18.07 22.49 2.74
C GLN A 139 -17.08 23.67 2.66
N ASP A 140 -17.30 24.54 1.67
CA ASP A 140 -16.55 25.79 1.48
C ASP A 140 -15.03 25.63 1.34
N GLY A 141 -14.57 24.49 0.84
CA GLY A 141 -13.13 24.27 0.63
C GLY A 141 -12.46 23.42 1.71
N LEU A 142 -13.16 23.06 2.79
CA LEU A 142 -12.53 22.57 4.02
C LEU A 142 -12.49 21.05 4.16
N VAL A 143 -13.34 20.33 3.42
CA VAL A 143 -13.46 18.87 3.50
C VAL A 143 -13.25 18.27 2.13
N PHE A 144 -12.39 17.27 2.01
CA PHE A 144 -12.25 16.47 0.79
C PHE A 144 -13.03 15.17 0.93
N ARG A 145 -13.79 14.81 -0.11
CA ARG A 145 -14.61 13.60 -0.20
C ARG A 145 -14.16 12.75 -1.38
N GLN A 146 -13.97 11.46 -1.17
CA GLN A 146 -13.68 10.50 -2.24
C GLN A 146 -14.34 9.16 -1.97
N ASN A 147 -14.86 8.53 -3.02
CA ASN A 147 -15.46 7.20 -2.95
C ASN A 147 -14.45 6.13 -3.38
N PHE A 148 -14.46 4.98 -2.71
CA PHE A 148 -13.65 3.81 -3.03
C PHE A 148 -14.54 2.59 -3.16
N TRP A 149 -14.35 1.84 -4.25
CA TRP A 149 -14.94 0.52 -4.43
C TRP A 149 -14.03 -0.51 -3.75
N ILE A 150 -14.56 -1.32 -2.83
CA ILE A 150 -13.78 -2.39 -2.16
C ILE A 150 -13.48 -3.52 -3.15
N ARG A 151 -12.20 -3.71 -3.46
CA ARG A 151 -11.72 -4.66 -4.46
C ARG A 151 -11.54 -6.06 -3.87
N SER A 152 -11.46 -7.07 -4.74
CA SER A 152 -11.40 -8.47 -4.31
C SER A 152 -10.16 -8.83 -3.49
N TYR A 153 -9.02 -8.17 -3.74
CA TYR A 153 -7.76 -8.40 -3.02
C TYR A 153 -7.63 -7.56 -1.74
N GLU A 154 -8.60 -6.68 -1.47
CA GLU A 154 -8.62 -5.80 -0.29
C GLU A 154 -9.36 -6.43 0.90
N ILE A 155 -10.04 -7.55 0.66
CA ILE A 155 -10.75 -8.32 1.68
C ILE A 155 -9.92 -9.49 2.21
N GLY A 156 -10.12 -9.82 3.48
CA GLY A 156 -9.55 -10.99 4.14
C GLY A 156 -10.36 -12.27 3.89
N ALA A 157 -9.90 -13.38 4.49
CA ALA A 157 -10.56 -14.68 4.42
C ALA A 157 -12.00 -14.67 4.99
N ASP A 158 -12.31 -13.69 5.84
CA ASP A 158 -13.61 -13.42 6.43
C ASP A 158 -14.52 -12.50 5.58
N ARG A 159 -14.10 -12.20 4.34
CA ARG A 159 -14.87 -11.41 3.35
C ARG A 159 -15.14 -9.95 3.76
N THR A 160 -14.34 -9.43 4.70
CA THR A 160 -14.33 -8.03 5.13
C THR A 160 -13.05 -7.37 4.68
N ALA A 161 -13.09 -6.06 4.40
CA ALA A 161 -11.89 -5.29 4.12
C ALA A 161 -10.93 -5.36 5.31
N SER A 162 -9.63 -5.47 5.03
CA SER A 162 -8.62 -5.40 6.09
C SER A 162 -8.50 -3.99 6.66
N ILE A 163 -8.03 -3.86 7.91
CA ILE A 163 -7.71 -2.54 8.48
C ILE A 163 -6.65 -1.82 7.66
N GLU A 164 -5.70 -2.55 7.07
CA GLU A 164 -4.70 -2.01 6.14
C GLU A 164 -5.36 -1.35 4.92
N THR A 165 -6.40 -1.97 4.35
CA THR A 165 -7.16 -1.38 3.23
C THR A 165 -7.77 -0.05 3.62
N LEU A 166 -8.51 -0.02 4.75
CA LEU A 166 -9.13 1.22 5.21
C LEU A 166 -8.08 2.32 5.43
N MET A 167 -6.93 1.97 6.00
CA MET A 167 -5.82 2.88 6.22
C MET A 167 -5.16 3.38 4.92
N ASN A 168 -5.04 2.53 3.92
CA ASN A 168 -4.60 2.95 2.58
C ASN A 168 -5.58 3.98 1.98
N HIS A 169 -6.89 3.80 2.12
CA HIS A 169 -7.88 4.80 1.69
C HIS A 169 -7.74 6.12 2.47
N LEU A 170 -7.47 6.07 3.78
CA LEU A 170 -7.22 7.30 4.57
C LEU A 170 -5.97 8.05 4.08
N GLN A 171 -4.89 7.32 3.78
CA GLN A 171 -3.65 7.91 3.26
C GLN A 171 -3.85 8.51 1.86
N GLU A 172 -4.50 7.78 0.96
CA GLU A 172 -4.78 8.23 -0.40
C GLU A 172 -5.65 9.51 -0.40
N THR A 173 -6.73 9.53 0.38
CA THR A 173 -7.58 10.73 0.51
C THR A 173 -6.85 11.93 1.10
N ALA A 174 -5.92 11.71 2.04
CA ALA A 174 -5.13 12.79 2.60
C ALA A 174 -4.26 13.48 1.54
N LEU A 175 -3.66 12.70 0.64
CA LEU A 175 -2.81 13.20 -0.44
C LEU A 175 -3.63 13.86 -1.53
N ASN A 176 -4.74 13.23 -1.93
CA ASN A 176 -5.65 13.81 -2.91
C ASN A 176 -6.29 15.11 -2.41
N HIS A 177 -6.55 15.23 -1.11
CA HIS A 177 -6.95 16.50 -0.51
C HIS A 177 -5.88 17.57 -0.72
N VAL A 178 -4.62 17.32 -0.31
CA VAL A 178 -3.52 18.30 -0.46
C VAL A 178 -3.31 18.70 -1.92
N LYS A 179 -3.36 17.72 -2.84
CA LYS A 179 -3.26 17.95 -4.28
C LYS A 179 -4.39 18.83 -4.81
N THR A 180 -5.63 18.51 -4.46
CA THR A 180 -6.82 19.23 -4.95
C THR A 180 -6.91 20.63 -4.35
N ALA A 181 -6.42 20.83 -3.12
CA ALA A 181 -6.30 22.13 -2.47
C ALA A 181 -5.18 23.01 -3.06
N GLY A 182 -4.41 22.52 -4.05
CA GLY A 182 -3.27 23.26 -4.62
C GLY A 182 -2.11 23.45 -3.65
N LEU A 183 -2.07 22.66 -2.58
CA LEU A 183 -1.03 22.70 -1.54
C LEU A 183 0.08 21.68 -1.78
N LEU A 184 0.05 20.95 -2.89
CA LEU A 184 1.10 19.99 -3.22
C LEU A 184 2.28 20.72 -3.86
N GLY A 185 3.41 20.77 -3.15
CA GLY A 185 4.69 21.22 -3.66
C GLY A 185 5.38 20.14 -4.51
N ASP A 186 6.71 20.11 -4.44
CA ASP A 186 7.56 19.13 -5.15
C ASP A 186 7.62 17.74 -4.51
N GLY A 187 6.95 17.56 -3.37
CA GLY A 187 7.04 16.37 -2.53
C GLY A 187 5.68 15.73 -2.22
N PHE A 188 5.74 14.59 -1.55
CA PHE A 188 4.56 13.82 -1.14
C PHE A 188 3.87 14.48 0.07
N GLY A 189 2.82 15.28 -0.19
CA GLY A 189 2.06 15.96 0.85
C GLY A 189 2.76 17.16 1.50
N ALA A 190 3.91 17.60 0.98
CA ALA A 190 4.63 18.79 1.45
C ALA A 190 4.13 20.05 0.71
N THR A 191 3.94 21.14 1.45
CA THR A 191 3.55 22.43 0.86
C THR A 191 4.74 23.16 0.22
N PRO A 192 4.52 24.12 -0.68
CA PRO A 192 5.60 24.90 -1.28
C PRO A 192 6.55 25.53 -0.25
N GLU A 193 6.05 26.13 0.84
CA GLU A 193 6.92 26.71 1.87
C GLU A 193 7.66 25.65 2.72
N MET A 194 7.09 24.45 2.86
CA MET A 194 7.78 23.31 3.48
C MET A 194 8.94 22.81 2.63
N SER A 195 8.70 22.63 1.34
CA SER A 195 9.71 22.18 0.36
C SER A 195 10.93 23.10 0.36
N LYS A 196 10.71 24.42 0.34
CA LYS A 196 11.78 25.43 0.42
C LYS A 196 12.66 25.31 1.68
N ARG A 197 12.10 24.77 2.77
CA ARG A 197 12.75 24.66 4.09
C ARG A 197 13.22 23.25 4.43
N ASN A 198 13.16 22.31 3.48
CA ASN A 198 13.44 20.89 3.70
C ASN A 198 12.62 20.28 4.84
N LEU A 199 11.35 20.67 4.95
CA LEU A 199 10.42 20.17 5.96
C LEU A 199 9.52 19.10 5.37
N ILE A 200 9.24 18.07 6.16
CA ILE A 200 8.30 16.99 5.84
C ILE A 200 7.31 16.80 6.97
N TRP A 201 6.14 16.29 6.63
CA TRP A 201 5.16 15.82 7.60
C TRP A 201 5.49 14.39 8.04
N VAL A 202 5.49 14.16 9.35
CA VAL A 202 5.56 12.82 9.94
C VAL A 202 4.37 12.62 10.86
N VAL A 203 3.75 11.44 10.78
CA VAL A 203 2.65 11.06 11.68
C VAL A 203 3.24 10.73 13.04
N SER A 204 2.79 11.38 14.10
CA SER A 204 3.20 11.04 15.47
C SER A 204 2.20 10.12 16.16
N LYS A 205 0.91 10.28 15.86
CA LYS A 205 -0.16 9.50 16.47
C LYS A 205 -1.32 9.30 15.50
N ILE A 206 -1.97 8.14 15.53
CA ILE A 206 -3.26 7.90 14.88
C ILE A 206 -4.17 7.10 15.79
N GLN A 207 -5.46 7.42 15.76
CA GLN A 207 -6.53 6.76 16.51
C GLN A 207 -7.66 6.41 15.55
N LEU A 208 -8.13 5.18 15.64
CA LEU A 208 -9.16 4.59 14.78
C LEU A 208 -10.27 4.01 15.65
N LEU A 209 -11.51 4.28 15.24
CA LEU A 209 -12.73 3.64 15.74
C LEU A 209 -13.44 3.01 14.55
N VAL A 210 -13.54 1.69 14.55
CA VAL A 210 -14.17 0.93 13.47
C VAL A 210 -15.50 0.39 13.97
N GLU A 211 -16.61 0.84 13.39
CA GLU A 211 -17.95 0.39 13.77
C GLU A 211 -18.41 -0.82 12.96
N GLN A 212 -17.97 -0.90 11.70
CA GLN A 212 -18.28 -1.99 10.79
C GLN A 212 -17.21 -2.09 9.70
N TYR A 213 -16.88 -3.30 9.25
CA TYR A 213 -16.04 -3.50 8.08
C TYR A 213 -16.89 -3.68 6.81
N PRO A 214 -16.53 -3.02 5.70
CA PRO A 214 -17.19 -3.22 4.41
C PRO A 214 -16.78 -4.56 3.81
N SER A 215 -17.59 -5.10 2.91
CA SER A 215 -17.36 -6.32 2.16
C SER A 215 -16.98 -6.01 0.70
N TRP A 216 -16.57 -7.05 -0.02
CA TRP A 216 -16.26 -6.93 -1.44
C TRP A 216 -17.49 -6.45 -2.22
N GLY A 217 -17.30 -5.47 -3.10
CA GLY A 217 -18.37 -4.86 -3.88
C GLY A 217 -19.03 -3.66 -3.22
N ASP A 218 -18.80 -3.43 -1.92
CA ASP A 218 -19.32 -2.24 -1.24
C ASP A 218 -18.57 -0.98 -1.72
N THR A 219 -19.27 0.15 -1.75
CA THR A 219 -18.65 1.46 -1.99
C THR A 219 -18.59 2.24 -0.69
N VAL A 220 -17.39 2.70 -0.33
CA VAL A 220 -17.14 3.50 0.86
C VAL A 220 -16.86 4.94 0.49
N GLN A 221 -17.52 5.88 1.15
CA GLN A 221 -17.28 7.31 1.05
C GLN A 221 -16.36 7.77 2.18
N VAL A 222 -15.23 8.36 1.83
CA VAL A 222 -14.22 8.85 2.76
C VAL A 222 -14.21 10.37 2.73
N ASP A 223 -14.57 10.98 3.86
CA ASP A 223 -14.44 12.41 4.09
C ASP A 223 -13.20 12.67 4.95
N THR A 224 -12.36 13.64 4.58
CA THR A 224 -11.19 14.07 5.37
C THR A 224 -11.06 15.58 5.44
N TRP A 225 -10.61 16.08 6.59
CA TRP A 225 -10.32 17.50 6.81
C TRP A 225 -9.13 17.65 7.76
N VAL A 226 -8.59 18.86 7.82
CA VAL A 226 -7.45 19.20 8.66
C VAL A 226 -7.84 20.25 9.70
N ALA A 227 -7.15 20.25 10.83
CA ALA A 227 -7.30 21.23 11.89
C ALA A 227 -5.93 21.51 12.52
N ALA A 228 -5.83 22.57 13.32
CA ALA A 228 -4.65 22.80 14.14
C ALA A 228 -4.55 21.75 15.26
N ALA A 229 -3.33 21.25 15.52
CA ALA A 229 -3.02 20.46 16.71
C ALA A 229 -1.98 21.21 17.55
N GLY A 230 -2.46 22.01 18.52
CA GLY A 230 -1.61 22.92 19.28
C GLY A 230 -0.87 23.92 18.38
N LYS A 231 0.32 24.36 18.80
CA LYS A 231 1.09 25.39 18.07
C LYS A 231 1.85 24.85 16.85
N ASN A 232 2.35 23.61 16.92
CA ASN A 232 3.30 23.07 15.93
C ASN A 232 2.80 21.85 15.17
N GLY A 233 1.62 21.32 15.50
CA GLY A 233 1.06 20.15 14.85
C GLY A 233 -0.14 20.48 13.97
N MET A 234 -0.46 19.53 13.11
CA MET A 234 -1.70 19.49 12.35
C MET A 234 -2.47 18.22 12.74
N ARG A 235 -3.75 18.37 13.03
CA ARG A 235 -4.68 17.24 13.17
C ARG A 235 -5.28 16.96 11.80
N ARG A 236 -5.39 15.69 11.43
CA ARG A 236 -6.21 15.27 10.29
C ARG A 236 -7.23 14.26 10.76
N ASP A 237 -8.47 14.49 10.36
CA ASP A 237 -9.61 13.67 10.72
C ASP A 237 -10.19 13.00 9.48
N TRP A 238 -10.85 11.86 9.70
CA TRP A 238 -11.60 11.15 8.69
C TRP A 238 -12.92 10.62 9.21
N HIS A 239 -13.92 10.63 8.34
CA HIS A 239 -15.19 9.93 8.53
C HIS A 239 -15.48 9.09 7.30
N VAL A 240 -15.43 7.77 7.48
CA VAL A 240 -15.74 6.77 6.44
C VAL A 240 -17.15 6.27 6.64
N ARG A 241 -17.95 6.30 5.57
CA ARG A 241 -19.34 5.85 5.56
C ARG A 241 -19.58 4.89 4.42
N ASP A 242 -20.50 3.97 4.63
CA ASP A 242 -21.07 3.19 3.53
C ASP A 242 -21.89 4.12 2.64
N GLU A 243 -21.63 4.12 1.32
CA GLU A 243 -22.28 5.06 0.40
C GLU A 243 -23.79 4.82 0.33
N ASN A 244 -24.23 3.56 0.34
CA ASN A 244 -25.61 3.18 0.12
C ASN A 244 -26.49 3.41 1.35
N SER A 245 -26.03 3.00 2.53
CA SER A 245 -26.79 3.08 3.79
C SER A 245 -26.50 4.35 4.59
N GLY A 246 -25.40 5.06 4.29
CA GLY A 246 -24.92 6.21 5.05
C GLY A 246 -24.37 5.89 6.43
N ARG A 247 -24.30 4.59 6.81
CA ARG A 247 -23.81 4.15 8.12
C ARG A 247 -22.32 4.42 8.27
N THR A 248 -21.88 4.77 9.48
CA THR A 248 -20.46 4.95 9.78
C THR A 248 -19.76 3.59 9.75
N ILE A 249 -18.68 3.53 8.98
CA ILE A 249 -17.76 2.40 8.90
C ILE A 249 -16.62 2.64 9.88
N LEU A 250 -15.98 3.81 9.77
CA LEU A 250 -14.78 4.15 10.52
C LEU A 250 -14.70 5.65 10.78
N ARG A 251 -14.22 6.01 11.97
CA ARG A 251 -13.77 7.36 12.31
C ARG A 251 -12.30 7.30 12.68
N ALA A 252 -11.53 8.28 12.22
CA ALA A 252 -10.11 8.35 12.51
C ALA A 252 -9.67 9.78 12.80
N THR A 253 -8.65 9.91 13.63
CA THR A 253 -7.93 11.16 13.83
C THR A 253 -6.44 10.89 13.95
N SER A 254 -5.63 11.80 13.44
CA SER A 254 -4.17 11.69 13.45
C SER A 254 -3.51 13.02 13.76
N VAL A 255 -2.34 12.95 14.38
CA VAL A 255 -1.50 14.10 14.68
C VAL A 255 -0.24 14.03 13.83
N TRP A 256 0.04 15.12 13.14
CA TRP A 256 1.19 15.28 12.26
C TRP A 256 2.07 16.40 12.80
N VAL A 257 3.38 16.16 12.79
CA VAL A 257 4.39 17.12 13.19
C VAL A 257 5.41 17.29 12.08
N MET A 258 6.05 18.45 12.05
CA MET A 258 7.10 18.70 11.05
C MET A 258 8.44 18.17 11.51
N MET A 259 9.17 17.58 10.56
CA MET A 259 10.55 17.15 10.73
C MET A 259 11.40 17.75 9.61
N ASN A 260 12.62 18.16 9.93
CA ASN A 260 13.59 18.55 8.93
C ASN A 260 14.19 17.29 8.27
N LYS A 261 14.11 17.20 6.95
CA LYS A 261 14.51 16.03 6.15
C LYS A 261 15.99 15.67 6.32
N ASN A 262 16.87 16.67 6.47
CA ASN A 262 18.31 16.48 6.51
C ASN A 262 18.81 16.15 7.92
N THR A 263 18.37 16.92 8.92
CA THR A 263 18.80 16.76 10.31
C THR A 263 18.03 15.69 11.08
N ARG A 264 16.87 15.27 10.55
CA ARG A 264 15.98 14.28 11.16
C ARG A 264 15.49 14.70 12.55
N ARG A 265 15.40 16.01 12.78
CA ARG A 265 14.90 16.63 14.03
C ARG A 265 13.54 17.24 13.82
N LEU A 266 12.70 17.19 14.86
CA LEU A 266 11.41 17.88 14.87
C LEU A 266 11.62 19.39 14.71
N SER A 267 10.74 20.02 13.94
CA SER A 267 10.75 21.45 13.65
C SER A 267 9.46 22.10 14.15
N LYS A 268 9.56 23.36 14.58
CA LYS A 268 8.37 24.20 14.77
C LYS A 268 7.73 24.48 13.42
N MET A 269 6.45 24.83 13.45
CA MET A 269 5.71 25.26 12.26
C MET A 269 6.06 26.71 11.91
N PRO A 270 6.72 26.97 10.76
CA PRO A 270 6.93 28.32 10.26
C PRO A 270 5.60 29.03 10.01
N ASP A 271 5.58 30.35 10.16
CA ASP A 271 4.35 31.12 9.99
C ASP A 271 3.89 31.14 8.53
N GLU A 272 4.81 31.03 7.57
CA GLU A 272 4.49 30.94 6.15
C GLU A 272 3.78 29.62 5.82
N VAL A 273 4.25 28.49 6.39
CA VAL A 273 3.57 27.20 6.27
C VAL A 273 2.19 27.26 6.93
N ARG A 274 2.09 27.92 8.09
CA ARG A 274 0.80 28.13 8.77
C ARG A 274 -0.17 28.95 7.91
N ALA A 275 0.32 29.97 7.21
CA ALA A 275 -0.49 30.79 6.32
C ALA A 275 -1.01 30.01 5.11
N GLU A 276 -0.25 29.04 4.60
CA GLU A 276 -0.70 28.15 3.51
C GLU A 276 -1.82 27.20 3.95
N ILE A 277 -1.69 26.56 5.12
CA ILE A 277 -2.62 25.51 5.57
C ILE A 277 -3.78 26.04 6.42
N GLY A 278 -3.60 27.17 7.10
CA GLY A 278 -4.55 27.76 8.04
C GLY A 278 -5.95 27.99 7.46
N PRO A 279 -6.08 28.50 6.21
CA PRO A 279 -7.38 28.66 5.56
C PRO A 279 -8.19 27.37 5.39
N TYR A 280 -7.53 26.20 5.43
CA TYR A 280 -8.17 24.89 5.29
C TYR A 280 -8.55 24.25 6.63
N PHE A 281 -8.28 24.92 7.75
CA PHE A 281 -8.58 24.38 9.07
C PHE A 281 -10.07 24.36 9.36
N ASN A 282 -10.57 23.17 9.69
CA ASN A 282 -11.92 22.90 10.15
C ASN A 282 -11.87 22.44 11.61
N GLY A 283 -12.54 23.17 12.51
CA GLY A 283 -12.55 22.87 13.94
C GLY A 283 -13.24 21.56 14.33
N ARG A 284 -13.99 20.93 13.41
CA ARG A 284 -14.69 19.67 13.66
C ARG A 284 -13.71 18.55 14.04
N SER A 285 -14.10 17.72 15.00
CA SER A 285 -13.38 16.50 15.35
C SER A 285 -14.16 15.27 14.89
N ALA A 286 -13.48 14.27 14.31
CA ALA A 286 -14.13 13.00 13.98
C ALA A 286 -14.32 12.10 15.21
N ILE A 287 -13.34 12.14 16.11
CA ILE A 287 -13.34 11.43 17.40
C ILE A 287 -13.41 12.49 18.50
N THR A 288 -14.31 12.34 19.47
CA THR A 288 -14.43 13.29 20.59
C THR A 288 -13.27 13.13 21.57
N ASP A 289 -13.01 14.14 22.39
CA ASP A 289 -11.92 14.07 23.39
C ASP A 289 -12.16 12.93 24.39
N GLU A 290 -13.41 12.71 24.82
CA GLU A 290 -13.79 11.57 25.67
C GLU A 290 -13.48 10.21 25.02
N GLN A 291 -13.80 10.07 23.73
CA GLN A 291 -13.46 8.87 22.96
C GLN A 291 -11.94 8.71 22.82
N SER A 292 -11.22 9.80 22.53
CA SER A 292 -9.76 9.82 22.42
C SER A 292 -9.08 9.41 23.73
N GLU A 293 -9.58 9.89 24.87
CA GLU A 293 -9.11 9.50 26.19
C GLU A 293 -9.37 8.03 26.50
N LYS A 294 -10.57 7.53 26.16
CA LYS A 294 -10.89 6.09 26.30
C LYS A 294 -9.93 5.22 25.48
N LEU A 295 -9.59 5.67 24.28
CA LEU A 295 -8.62 5.00 23.40
C LEU A 295 -7.16 5.11 23.86
N ALA A 296 -6.84 6.15 24.64
CA ALA A 296 -5.48 6.42 25.11
C ALA A 296 -5.15 5.76 26.44
N LYS A 297 -6.17 5.42 27.25
CA LYS A 297 -6.00 4.72 28.53
C LYS A 297 -6.03 3.21 28.25
N PRO A 298 -4.88 2.49 28.29
CA PRO A 298 -4.91 1.05 28.35
C PRO A 298 -5.73 0.68 29.58
N GLY A 299 -6.62 -0.29 29.48
CA GLY A 299 -7.38 -0.68 30.64
C GLY A 299 -6.45 -1.00 31.79
N SER A 300 -6.60 -0.29 32.91
CA SER A 300 -6.02 -0.73 34.18
C SER A 300 -6.57 -2.13 34.39
N ALA A 301 -5.74 -3.15 34.13
CA ALA A 301 -6.08 -4.49 34.56
C ALA A 301 -6.25 -4.42 36.08
N PRO A 302 -7.23 -5.12 36.68
CA PRO A 302 -7.24 -5.31 38.12
C PRO A 302 -5.86 -5.81 38.54
N ASP A 303 -5.31 -5.28 39.63
CA ASP A 303 -4.07 -5.72 40.28
C ASP A 303 -4.21 -7.16 40.87
N GLY A 304 -4.67 -8.09 40.04
CA GLY A 304 -4.96 -9.47 40.38
C GLY A 304 -4.33 -10.38 39.34
N GLY A 305 -3.03 -10.64 39.50
CA GLY A 305 -2.33 -11.91 39.20
C GLY A 305 -2.51 -12.60 37.85
N THR A 306 -3.22 -12.03 36.88
CA THR A 306 -3.52 -12.70 35.62
C THR A 306 -2.28 -12.60 34.75
N MET A 307 -1.66 -13.75 34.48
CA MET A 307 -0.42 -13.86 33.71
C MET A 307 -0.64 -13.24 32.32
N LYS A 308 -0.06 -12.07 32.08
CA LYS A 308 -0.14 -11.40 30.76
C LYS A 308 0.61 -12.27 29.76
N GLN A 309 -0.11 -12.93 28.87
CA GLN A 309 0.52 -13.73 27.82
C GLN A 309 1.12 -12.79 26.77
N GLN A 310 2.43 -12.92 26.55
CA GLN A 310 3.17 -12.15 25.57
C GLN A 310 3.56 -13.05 24.39
N PHE A 311 3.31 -12.55 23.19
CA PHE A 311 3.60 -13.19 21.91
C PHE A 311 4.64 -12.36 21.17
N ILE A 312 5.63 -13.01 20.56
CA ILE A 312 6.77 -12.33 19.92
C ILE A 312 7.01 -12.90 18.54
N ARG A 313 7.16 -12.01 17.55
CA ARG A 313 7.58 -12.32 16.19
C ARG A 313 8.85 -11.54 15.85
N LYS A 314 9.97 -12.23 15.62
CA LYS A 314 11.28 -11.63 15.29
C LYS A 314 11.60 -11.70 13.80
N GLY A 315 12.62 -10.97 13.36
CA GLY A 315 13.11 -11.03 11.98
C GLY A 315 12.19 -10.39 10.94
N LEU A 316 11.31 -9.47 11.36
CA LEU A 316 10.50 -8.70 10.41
C LEU A 316 11.41 -7.72 9.68
N THR A 317 11.41 -7.78 8.35
CA THR A 317 12.27 -6.93 7.51
C THR A 317 11.42 -6.27 6.41
N PRO A 318 11.63 -4.97 6.12
CA PRO A 318 10.98 -4.30 5.02
C PRO A 318 11.34 -4.93 3.68
N ARG A 319 10.35 -5.11 2.81
CA ARG A 319 10.55 -5.44 1.40
C ARG A 319 10.60 -4.17 0.57
N TRP A 320 11.05 -4.29 -0.68
CA TRP A 320 11.08 -3.15 -1.61
C TRP A 320 9.71 -2.47 -1.76
N GLY A 321 8.63 -3.26 -1.84
CA GLY A 321 7.26 -2.74 -1.94
C GLY A 321 6.68 -2.16 -0.65
N ASP A 322 7.39 -2.27 0.47
CA ASP A 322 6.99 -1.65 1.74
C ASP A 322 7.54 -0.23 1.88
N LEU A 323 8.45 0.18 0.99
CA LEU A 323 9.03 1.52 0.97
C LEU A 323 8.15 2.49 0.18
N ASP A 324 8.01 3.70 0.70
CA ASP A 324 7.33 4.81 0.03
C ASP A 324 8.29 5.58 -0.91
N VAL A 325 7.76 6.61 -1.57
CA VAL A 325 8.54 7.48 -2.48
C VAL A 325 9.69 8.21 -1.80
N ASN A 326 9.68 8.29 -0.47
CA ASN A 326 10.73 8.90 0.34
C ASN A 326 11.77 7.88 0.83
N GLN A 327 11.67 6.61 0.39
CA GLN A 327 12.49 5.47 0.82
C GLN A 327 12.36 5.13 2.32
N HIS A 328 11.25 5.53 2.94
CA HIS A 328 10.90 5.10 4.29
C HIS A 328 9.85 4.00 4.21
N VAL A 329 9.75 3.19 5.26
CA VAL A 329 8.63 2.24 5.36
C VAL A 329 7.31 3.02 5.41
N ASN A 330 6.36 2.66 4.55
CA ASN A 330 5.02 3.24 4.52
C ASN A 330 4.30 3.02 5.87
N ASN A 331 3.66 4.06 6.39
CA ASN A 331 2.98 4.03 7.69
C ASN A 331 1.99 2.86 7.84
N VAL A 332 1.30 2.49 6.77
CA VAL A 332 0.32 1.38 6.79
C VAL A 332 1.00 0.03 7.05
N LYS A 333 2.27 -0.14 6.67
CA LYS A 333 3.01 -1.40 6.87
C LYS A 333 3.35 -1.69 8.32
N TYR A 334 3.49 -0.66 9.15
CA TYR A 334 3.66 -0.88 10.60
C TYR A 334 2.44 -1.58 11.21
N ILE A 335 1.23 -1.35 10.67
CA ILE A 335 0.00 -1.99 11.18
C ILE A 335 0.06 -3.49 10.98
N GLY A 336 0.40 -3.94 9.77
CA GLY A 336 0.60 -5.36 9.49
C GLY A 336 1.60 -5.99 10.45
N TRP A 337 2.79 -5.39 10.58
CA TRP A 337 3.83 -5.90 11.48
C TRP A 337 3.42 -5.92 12.96
N ILE A 338 2.65 -4.95 13.43
CA ILE A 338 2.14 -4.92 14.79
C ILE A 338 1.16 -6.08 15.06
N LEU A 339 0.41 -6.48 14.04
CA LEU A 339 -0.55 -7.59 14.12
C LEU A 339 0.09 -8.97 13.88
N GLU A 340 1.30 -9.06 13.31
CA GLU A 340 1.99 -10.34 13.03
C GLU A 340 2.27 -11.20 14.28
N SER A 341 2.41 -10.56 15.45
CA SER A 341 2.59 -11.30 16.70
C SER A 341 1.27 -11.50 17.46
N ALA A 342 0.14 -10.99 16.95
CA ALA A 342 -1.16 -11.19 17.58
C ALA A 342 -1.61 -12.66 17.40
N PRO A 343 -2.18 -13.30 18.43
CA PRO A 343 -2.69 -14.66 18.33
C PRO A 343 -3.71 -14.81 17.22
N ILE A 344 -3.54 -15.84 16.38
CA ILE A 344 -4.45 -16.14 15.26
C ILE A 344 -5.89 -16.34 15.74
N SER A 345 -6.09 -16.93 16.93
CA SER A 345 -7.43 -17.11 17.50
C SER A 345 -8.20 -15.80 17.68
N ILE A 346 -7.51 -14.69 18.03
CA ILE A 346 -8.13 -13.37 18.12
C ILE A 346 -8.53 -12.90 16.71
N LEU A 347 -7.65 -13.05 15.72
CA LEU A 347 -7.91 -12.63 14.34
C LEU A 347 -9.05 -13.44 13.67
N GLU A 348 -9.21 -14.70 14.03
CA GLU A 348 -10.26 -15.59 13.52
C GLU A 348 -11.63 -15.28 14.15
N GLN A 349 -11.67 -15.12 15.48
CA GLN A 349 -12.91 -15.03 16.25
C GLN A 349 -13.39 -13.60 16.51
N HIS A 350 -12.49 -12.62 16.43
CA HIS A 350 -12.77 -11.22 16.75
C HIS A 350 -12.42 -10.30 15.59
N GLU A 351 -13.04 -9.12 15.56
CA GLU A 351 -12.70 -8.02 14.66
C GLU A 351 -12.20 -6.81 15.45
N LEU A 352 -11.24 -6.09 14.87
CA LEU A 352 -10.64 -4.91 15.47
C LEU A 352 -11.67 -3.77 15.53
N ALA A 353 -12.02 -3.35 16.74
CA ALA A 353 -12.98 -2.30 17.04
C ALA A 353 -12.32 -0.93 17.20
N SER A 354 -11.11 -0.91 17.75
CA SER A 354 -10.35 0.34 17.90
C SER A 354 -8.85 0.09 17.86
N MET A 355 -8.10 1.12 17.44
CA MET A 355 -6.64 1.08 17.37
C MET A 355 -6.06 2.46 17.63
N THR A 356 -5.10 2.55 18.55
CA THR A 356 -4.25 3.73 18.76
C THR A 356 -2.82 3.35 18.41
N LEU A 357 -2.13 4.14 17.60
CA LEU A 357 -0.72 3.96 17.24
C LEU A 357 0.04 5.23 17.59
N ASP A 358 1.14 5.09 18.33
CA ASP A 358 2.09 6.14 18.66
C ASP A 358 3.43 5.84 17.98
N TYR A 359 3.76 6.61 16.94
CA TYR A 359 4.99 6.48 16.18
C TYR A 359 6.12 7.24 16.89
N ARG A 360 7.26 6.56 17.08
CA ARG A 360 8.43 7.11 17.79
C ARG A 360 9.62 7.31 16.88
N LYS A 361 9.80 6.43 15.91
CA LYS A 361 10.96 6.43 15.03
C LYS A 361 10.62 5.79 13.69
N GLU A 362 11.27 6.27 12.63
CA GLU A 362 11.13 5.71 11.28
C GLU A 362 12.08 4.52 11.07
N CYS A 363 11.67 3.61 10.20
CA CYS A 363 12.47 2.48 9.73
C CYS A 363 12.93 2.70 8.28
N GLY A 364 14.21 2.39 8.04
CA GLY A 364 14.79 2.29 6.71
C GLY A 364 14.81 0.86 6.20
N ARG A 365 15.24 0.68 4.95
CA ARG A 365 15.33 -0.60 4.24
C ARG A 365 16.01 -1.74 5.02
N ASP A 366 17.13 -1.44 5.68
CA ASP A 366 17.96 -2.46 6.34
C ASP A 366 17.55 -2.71 7.80
N SER A 367 16.39 -2.20 8.21
CA SER A 367 15.88 -2.38 9.57
C SER A 367 15.42 -3.82 9.78
N VAL A 368 15.83 -4.42 10.91
CA VAL A 368 15.28 -5.69 11.39
C VAL A 368 14.48 -5.41 12.65
N LEU A 369 13.21 -5.82 12.63
CA LEU A 369 12.24 -5.54 13.67
C LEU A 369 11.75 -6.81 14.36
N GLN A 370 11.26 -6.62 15.58
CA GLN A 370 10.46 -7.59 16.30
C GLN A 370 9.14 -6.96 16.75
N SER A 371 8.07 -7.72 16.56
CA SER A 371 6.72 -7.39 17.00
C SER A 371 6.40 -8.15 18.28
N LEU A 372 5.84 -7.43 19.25
CA LEU A 372 5.43 -7.96 20.55
C LEU A 372 3.97 -7.60 20.79
N THR A 373 3.17 -8.59 21.19
CA THR A 373 1.77 -8.41 21.55
C THR A 373 1.54 -8.99 22.94
N THR A 374 0.99 -8.17 23.83
CA THR A 374 0.58 -8.57 25.18
C THR A 374 -0.93 -8.49 25.25
N VAL A 375 -1.59 -9.61 25.52
CA VAL A 375 -3.05 -9.65 25.67
C VAL A 375 -3.39 -9.27 27.11
N ALA A 376 -4.08 -8.15 27.29
CA ALA A 376 -4.73 -7.77 28.54
C ALA A 376 -6.14 -8.39 28.52
N GLY A 377 -6.52 -9.10 29.58
CA GLY A 377 -7.69 -9.98 29.60
C GLY A 377 -9.02 -9.33 29.21
N GLU A 378 -10.06 -10.17 29.11
CA GLU A 378 -11.40 -9.76 28.68
C GLU A 378 -12.01 -8.67 29.58
N ARG A 379 -12.46 -7.58 28.96
CA ARG A 379 -13.32 -6.58 29.61
C ARG A 379 -14.77 -6.85 29.28
N MET A 380 -15.57 -7.04 30.32
CA MET A 380 -17.03 -7.04 30.23
C MET A 380 -17.51 -5.59 30.19
N ASP A 381 -17.96 -5.12 29.03
CA ASP A 381 -18.65 -3.84 28.93
C ASP A 381 -20.08 -4.00 29.47
N GLY A 382 -20.47 -3.18 30.45
CA GLY A 382 -21.71 -3.35 31.24
C GLY A 382 -23.04 -3.19 30.50
N HIS A 383 -23.08 -3.14 29.16
CA HIS A 383 -24.30 -2.88 28.37
C HIS A 383 -24.65 -3.91 27.28
N ALA A 384 -23.83 -4.95 27.09
CA ALA A 384 -24.21 -6.19 26.40
C ALA A 384 -23.12 -7.19 26.74
N GLY A 385 -23.43 -8.46 26.98
CA GLY A 385 -22.47 -9.48 27.40
C GLY A 385 -21.38 -9.86 26.39
N ASP A 386 -20.92 -8.92 25.54
CA ASP A 386 -19.78 -9.08 24.65
C ASP A 386 -18.48 -8.80 25.44
N SER A 387 -17.67 -9.84 25.58
CA SER A 387 -16.30 -9.70 26.07
C SER A 387 -15.45 -8.99 25.01
N THR A 388 -14.81 -7.88 25.41
CA THR A 388 -13.84 -7.18 24.56
C THR A 388 -12.43 -7.60 24.95
N ILE A 389 -11.57 -7.85 23.95
CA ILE A 389 -10.17 -8.19 24.19
C ILE A 389 -9.32 -6.95 23.96
N GLN A 390 -8.43 -6.63 24.90
CA GLN A 390 -7.48 -5.53 24.75
C GLN A 390 -6.08 -6.08 24.50
N CYS A 391 -5.39 -5.58 23.48
CA CYS A 391 -3.99 -5.92 23.22
C CYS A 391 -3.11 -4.68 23.28
N GLN A 392 -1.96 -4.82 23.92
CA GLN A 392 -0.87 -3.85 23.86
C GLN A 392 0.18 -4.38 22.91
N HIS A 393 0.62 -3.55 21.99
CA HIS A 393 1.63 -3.91 21.01
C HIS A 393 2.85 -3.01 21.09
N LEU A 394 4.00 -3.60 20.81
CA LEU A 394 5.26 -2.90 20.64
C LEU A 394 5.97 -3.44 19.41
N LEU A 395 6.26 -2.56 18.47
CA LEU A 395 7.17 -2.81 17.38
C LEU A 395 8.49 -2.10 17.69
N GLN A 396 9.58 -2.86 17.74
CA GLN A 396 10.90 -2.33 18.07
C GLN A 396 11.97 -2.89 17.13
N LEU A 397 13.05 -2.15 16.94
CA LEU A 397 14.25 -2.70 16.32
C LEU A 397 14.78 -3.85 17.18
N GLU A 398 15.43 -4.83 16.56
CA GLU A 398 16.15 -5.87 17.31
C GLU A 398 17.29 -5.28 18.15
N SER A 399 17.78 -4.08 17.79
CA SER A 399 18.71 -3.29 18.60
C SER A 399 18.09 -2.65 19.85
N GLY A 400 16.77 -2.79 20.06
CA GLY A 400 16.05 -2.37 21.27
C GLY A 400 15.41 -0.97 21.24
N ALA A 401 15.40 -0.28 20.10
CA ALA A 401 14.71 1.01 20.00
C ALA A 401 13.24 0.84 19.60
N ASP A 402 12.33 1.41 20.40
CA ASP A 402 10.89 1.46 20.09
C ASP A 402 10.64 2.20 18.77
N ILE A 403 9.89 1.58 17.86
CA ILE A 403 9.46 2.17 16.59
C ILE A 403 8.01 2.64 16.71
N VAL A 404 7.10 1.74 17.10
CA VAL A 404 5.68 2.05 17.27
C VAL A 404 5.15 1.36 18.52
N LYS A 405 4.36 2.07 19.31
CA LYS A 405 3.50 1.48 20.34
C LYS A 405 2.07 1.49 19.85
N ALA A 406 1.33 0.42 20.09
CA ALA A 406 -0.08 0.40 19.76
C ALA A 406 -0.94 -0.19 20.86
N HIS A 407 -2.19 0.23 20.88
CA HIS A 407 -3.24 -0.36 21.69
C HIS A 407 -4.39 -0.72 20.77
N THR A 408 -4.92 -1.93 20.88
CA THR A 408 -6.07 -2.39 20.09
C THR A 408 -7.15 -2.96 20.99
N GLU A 409 -8.39 -2.73 20.60
CA GLU A 409 -9.56 -3.36 21.22
C GLU A 409 -10.29 -4.18 20.16
N TRP A 410 -10.70 -5.38 20.54
CA TRP A 410 -11.31 -6.36 19.67
C TRP A 410 -12.68 -6.74 20.22
N ARG A 411 -13.65 -6.90 19.33
CA ARG A 411 -14.99 -7.39 19.66
C ARG A 411 -15.26 -8.71 18.92
N PRO A 412 -16.14 -9.58 19.43
CA PRO A 412 -16.51 -10.80 18.72
C PRO A 412 -17.01 -10.49 17.31
N LYS A 413 -16.63 -11.31 16.33
CA LYS A 413 -17.19 -11.18 14.98
C LYS A 413 -18.68 -11.46 15.04
N ARG A 414 -19.47 -10.59 14.41
CA ARG A 414 -20.91 -10.82 14.30
C ARG A 414 -21.13 -12.06 13.45
N ALA A 415 -21.95 -13.01 13.95
CA ALA A 415 -22.44 -14.10 13.12
C ALA A 415 -23.19 -13.48 11.94
N ARG A 416 -22.61 -13.55 10.74
CA ARG A 416 -23.32 -13.15 9.54
C ARG A 416 -24.42 -14.18 9.37
N GLY A 417 -25.67 -13.78 9.60
CA GLY A 417 -26.81 -14.55 9.13
C GLY A 417 -26.56 -14.89 7.67
N GLU A 418 -26.76 -16.16 7.30
CA GLU A 418 -26.65 -16.66 5.94
C GLU A 418 -27.51 -15.77 5.04
N GLY A 419 -26.89 -14.74 4.47
CA GLY A 419 -27.51 -13.88 3.49
C GLY A 419 -27.70 -14.73 2.26
N SER A 420 -28.93 -15.24 2.09
CA SER A 420 -29.53 -15.79 0.88
C SER A 420 -28.67 -15.54 -0.36
N PHE A 421 -27.74 -16.45 -0.63
CA PHE A 421 -27.37 -16.71 -2.01
C PHE A 421 -28.63 -17.28 -2.63
N GLY A 422 -29.26 -16.49 -3.51
CA GLY A 422 -30.34 -16.97 -4.35
C GLY A 422 -29.89 -18.30 -4.94
N GLY A 423 -30.58 -19.37 -4.57
CA GLY A 423 -30.29 -20.69 -5.06
C GLY A 423 -30.28 -20.64 -6.57
N PHE A 424 -29.15 -20.97 -7.19
CA PHE A 424 -29.17 -21.34 -8.59
C PHE A 424 -30.12 -22.54 -8.70
N PRO A 425 -31.21 -22.46 -9.46
CA PRO A 425 -32.00 -23.64 -9.73
C PRO A 425 -31.06 -24.61 -10.45
N ALA A 426 -30.84 -25.76 -9.83
CA ALA A 426 -30.31 -26.91 -10.53
C ALA A 426 -31.38 -27.32 -11.55
N GLU A 427 -31.30 -26.77 -12.76
CA GLU A 427 -32.00 -27.37 -13.89
C GLU A 427 -31.28 -28.68 -14.22
N ASN A 428 -31.96 -29.78 -13.87
CA ASN A 428 -31.72 -31.08 -14.45
C ASN A 428 -31.94 -31.00 -15.96
N ALA A 429 -30.90 -31.27 -16.75
CA ALA A 429 -30.99 -31.83 -18.10
C ALA A 429 -29.69 -32.55 -18.46
#